data_AF-A0A903TTT3-F1
#
_entry.id   AF-A0A903TTT3-F1
#
_cell.length_a   1.000
_cell.length_b   1.000
_cell.length_c   1.000
_cell.angle_alpha   90.00
_cell.angle_beta   90.00
_cell.angle_gamma   90.00
#
_symmetry.space_group_name_H-M   'P 1'
#
loop_
_entity.id
_entity.type
_entity.pdbx_description
1 polymer ?
#
loop_
_entity_poly.entity_id
_entity_poly.type
_entity_poly.pdbx_seq_one_letter_code
_entity_poly.pdbx_strand_id
1 'polypeptide(L)'
;MRINHPSRCKSIKVGWCTEVSLIINSLSSHRVYLRRQFSSRNAQLEQSSSLLPLFSMKHSGAIACCLLIAIVAVNAWPSYKRAEVRAHVRNCVKKTGIPGKNALKVLKGNFNDDSSEVKKFMKCMFQEVGFINEKDELLDNLLIAKIKENLEEDEADELIEKCSIVGDDINDTAFQIYKCYYENHDLPPDMLVR
;
A
#
# COMPACT_ATOMS: atom_id res chain seq x y z
N MET A 1 -51.65 -6.62 42.09
CA MET A 1 -52.38 -7.56 41.22
C MET A 1 -52.87 -6.80 39.99
N ARG A 2 -52.63 -7.38 38.82
CA ARG A 2 -53.31 -7.26 37.52
C ARG A 2 -53.91 -5.93 37.03
N ILE A 3 -53.41 -5.42 35.90
CA ILE A 3 -53.96 -5.45 34.52
C ILE A 3 -55.42 -4.92 34.38
N ASN A 4 -55.64 -3.80 33.67
CA ASN A 4 -56.12 -3.80 32.27
C ASN A 4 -56.57 -2.42 31.74
N HIS A 5 -56.21 -2.22 30.47
CA HIS A 5 -56.72 -1.34 29.38
C HIS A 5 -58.26 -1.20 29.30
N PRO A 6 -58.91 -0.43 28.36
CA PRO A 6 -58.46 0.10 27.03
C PRO A 6 -58.90 1.57 26.72
N SER A 7 -58.44 2.28 25.68
CA SER A 7 -58.99 2.21 24.29
C SER A 7 -58.21 3.08 23.27
N ARG A 8 -57.66 2.39 22.23
CA ARG A 8 -57.37 2.71 20.80
C ARG A 8 -57.41 4.18 20.31
N CYS A 9 -56.38 4.76 19.67
CA CYS A 9 -55.55 4.44 18.47
C CYS A 9 -56.02 5.14 17.17
N LYS A 10 -55.15 5.97 16.55
CA LYS A 10 -54.88 6.00 15.09
C LYS A 10 -53.68 6.90 14.68
N SER A 11 -52.65 6.23 14.13
CA SER A 11 -51.73 6.60 13.02
C SER A 11 -50.77 7.82 13.14
N ILE A 12 -49.46 7.56 13.23
CA ILE A 12 -48.40 7.86 12.21
C ILE A 12 -47.05 7.25 12.69
N LYS A 13 -46.21 6.84 11.73
CA LYS A 13 -45.18 5.78 11.70
C LYS A 13 -44.08 5.72 12.77
N VAL A 14 -43.79 4.47 13.15
CA VAL A 14 -42.59 3.91 13.78
C VAL A 14 -41.37 4.09 12.86
N GLY A 15 -40.22 4.58 13.35
CA GLY A 15 -39.00 4.60 12.51
C GLY A 15 -37.74 5.28 13.03
N TRP A 16 -37.68 5.84 14.24
CA TRP A 16 -36.56 6.71 14.65
C TRP A 16 -35.94 6.36 16.01
N CYS A 17 -35.68 5.09 16.30
CA CYS A 17 -34.92 4.70 17.50
C CYS A 17 -33.78 3.69 17.27
N THR A 18 -33.60 3.15 16.07
CA THR A 18 -32.55 2.15 15.79
C THR A 18 -31.26 2.72 15.18
N GLU A 19 -31.25 3.96 14.68
CA GLU A 19 -30.06 4.55 14.05
C GLU A 19 -29.06 5.14 15.06
N VAL A 20 -29.51 5.60 16.23
CA VAL A 20 -28.63 6.28 17.20
C VAL A 20 -27.63 5.30 17.85
N SER A 21 -28.04 4.05 18.10
CA SER A 21 -27.16 3.03 18.69
C SER A 21 -26.07 2.53 17.72
N LEU A 22 -26.30 2.56 16.41
CA LEU A 22 -25.30 2.19 15.40
C LEU A 22 -24.19 3.26 15.28
N ILE A 23 -24.53 4.53 15.47
CA ILE A 23 -23.57 5.64 15.41
C ILE A 23 -22.62 5.61 16.62
N ILE A 24 -23.12 5.31 17.82
CA ILE A 24 -22.30 5.26 19.05
C ILE A 24 -21.26 4.13 18.98
N ASN A 25 -21.62 2.97 18.43
CA ASN A 25 -20.70 1.82 18.27
C ASN A 25 -19.65 2.05 17.17
N SER A 26 -19.96 2.88 16.17
CA SER A 26 -18.99 3.30 15.14
C SER A 26 -17.98 4.30 15.71
N LEU A 27 -18.42 5.24 16.55
CA LEU A 27 -17.57 6.25 17.19
C LEU A 27 -16.60 5.65 18.22
N SER A 28 -17.00 4.63 18.98
CA SER A 28 -16.13 3.93 19.93
C SER A 28 -15.00 3.16 19.21
N SER A 29 -15.32 2.51 18.09
CA SER A 29 -14.35 1.81 17.23
C SER A 29 -13.35 2.78 16.58
N HIS A 30 -13.83 3.95 16.14
CA HIS A 30 -12.99 5.00 15.56
C HIS A 30 -12.01 5.59 16.60
N ARG A 31 -12.45 5.75 17.85
CA ARG A 31 -11.62 6.25 18.96
C ARG A 31 -10.48 5.28 19.31
N VAL A 32 -10.75 3.97 19.27
CA VAL A 32 -9.74 2.92 19.49
C VAL A 32 -8.73 2.88 18.34
N TYR A 33 -9.20 3.02 17.09
CA TYR A 33 -8.35 3.10 15.90
C TYR A 33 -7.40 4.31 15.94
N LEU A 34 -7.94 5.50 16.24
CA LEU A 34 -7.16 6.73 16.37
C LEU A 34 -6.14 6.63 17.51
N ARG A 35 -6.49 6.02 18.64
CA ARG A 35 -5.55 5.82 19.76
C ARG A 35 -4.40 4.88 19.41
N ARG A 36 -4.66 3.80 18.66
CA ARG A 36 -3.60 2.90 18.15
C ARG A 36 -2.70 3.60 17.12
N GLN A 37 -3.29 4.39 16.24
CA GLN A 37 -2.53 5.17 15.25
C GLN A 37 -1.69 6.28 15.90
N PHE A 38 -2.18 6.91 16.96
CA PHE A 38 -1.43 7.90 17.73
C PHE A 38 -0.30 7.26 18.56
N SER A 39 -0.54 6.09 19.16
CA SER A 39 0.49 5.32 19.88
C SER A 39 1.64 4.89 18.96
N SER A 40 1.35 4.54 17.71
CA SER A 40 2.38 4.20 16.72
C SER A 40 3.19 5.42 16.26
N ARG A 41 2.58 6.61 16.20
CA ARG A 41 3.27 7.87 15.85
C ARG A 41 4.22 8.33 16.95
N ASN A 42 3.83 8.20 18.21
CA ASN A 42 4.68 8.63 19.34
C ASN A 42 5.97 7.81 19.47
N ALA A 43 5.94 6.51 19.13
CA ALA A 43 7.12 5.66 19.16
C ALA A 43 8.19 6.04 18.11
N GLN A 44 7.84 6.78 17.05
CA GLN A 44 8.78 7.21 16.02
C GLN A 44 9.38 8.61 16.26
N LEU A 45 8.79 9.42 17.16
CA LEU A 45 9.24 10.79 17.42
C LEU A 45 10.43 10.86 18.40
N GLU A 46 10.70 9.82 19.18
CA GLU A 46 11.75 9.86 20.22
C GLU A 46 13.18 9.65 19.69
N GLN A 47 13.36 9.22 18.43
CA GLN A 47 14.67 8.79 17.93
C GLN A 47 15.43 9.83 17.07
N SER A 48 14.83 10.99 16.77
CA SER A 48 15.40 11.98 15.85
C SER A 48 15.88 13.28 16.52
N SER A 49 16.11 13.30 17.83
CA SER A 49 16.41 14.52 18.59
C SER A 49 17.90 14.89 18.68
N SER A 50 18.81 14.14 18.06
CA SER A 50 20.23 14.48 18.05
C SER A 50 20.72 14.60 16.62
N LEU A 51 20.76 15.82 16.08
CA LEU A 51 21.65 16.35 15.04
C LEU A 51 21.02 17.63 14.44
N LEU A 52 21.20 18.77 15.10
CA LEU A 52 20.96 20.10 14.52
C LEU A 52 22.29 20.87 14.56
N PRO A 53 22.86 21.32 13.43
CA PRO A 53 23.92 22.32 13.46
C PRO A 53 23.30 23.70 13.76
N LEU A 54 23.93 24.39 14.70
CA LEU A 54 23.59 25.76 15.11
C LEU A 54 23.93 26.75 13.98
N PHE A 55 22.96 27.09 13.14
CA PHE A 55 23.05 28.27 12.27
C PHE A 55 22.41 29.48 12.96
N SER A 56 23.27 30.26 13.61
CA SER A 56 22.97 31.61 14.05
C SER A 56 22.96 32.53 12.83
N MET A 57 21.81 33.05 12.42
CA MET A 57 21.78 34.31 11.66
C MET A 57 20.46 35.05 11.85
N LYS A 58 20.59 36.23 12.45
CA LYS A 58 19.55 37.25 12.65
C LYS A 58 19.11 37.76 11.28
N HIS A 59 17.83 37.70 10.90
CA HIS A 59 17.16 38.72 10.06
C HIS A 59 15.64 38.53 10.01
N SER A 60 14.94 39.61 10.40
CA SER A 60 13.55 40.04 10.15
C SER A 60 12.47 38.99 9.81
N GLY A 61 11.78 38.52 10.86
CA GLY A 61 10.34 38.67 11.10
C GLY A 61 9.28 38.12 10.13
N ALA A 62 9.54 37.94 8.83
CA ALA A 62 8.52 37.59 7.84
C ALA A 62 8.71 36.19 7.22
N ILE A 63 9.88 35.57 7.37
CA ILE A 63 10.21 34.27 6.73
C ILE A 63 9.77 33.08 7.61
N ALA A 64 9.52 33.32 8.91
CA ALA A 64 9.17 32.29 9.88
C ALA A 64 7.76 31.67 9.69
N CYS A 65 6.83 32.35 9.02
CA CYS A 65 5.50 31.79 8.75
C CYS A 65 5.44 30.91 7.50
N CYS A 66 6.31 31.14 6.51
CA CYS A 66 6.28 30.36 5.26
C CYS A 66 6.92 28.96 5.41
N LEU A 67 7.80 28.76 6.40
CA LEU A 67 8.51 27.50 6.61
C LEU A 67 7.70 26.44 7.39
N LEU A 68 6.62 26.81 8.07
CA LEU A 68 5.80 25.88 8.86
C LEU A 68 4.71 25.14 8.04
N ILE A 69 4.41 25.58 6.81
CA ILE A 69 3.34 24.99 5.98
C ILE A 69 3.86 23.86 5.06
N ALA A 70 5.18 23.70 4.89
CA ALA A 70 5.76 22.83 3.87
C ALA A 70 5.95 21.34 4.26
N ILE A 71 5.51 20.88 5.45
CA ILE A 71 5.78 19.49 5.91
C ILE A 71 4.60 18.53 5.63
N VAL A 72 3.49 19.00 5.04
CA VAL A 72 2.32 18.14 4.85
C VAL A 72 2.35 17.40 3.50
N ALA A 73 2.71 16.11 3.58
CA ALA A 73 2.26 15.01 2.70
C ALA A 73 3.01 14.70 1.39
N VAL A 74 4.35 14.63 1.40
CA VAL A 74 5.06 14.20 0.18
C VAL A 74 4.92 12.68 -0.11
N ASN A 75 4.76 11.78 0.88
CA ASN A 75 4.94 10.34 0.61
C ASN A 75 3.78 9.40 1.01
N ALA A 76 2.60 9.92 1.34
CA ALA A 76 1.46 9.05 1.65
C ALA A 76 0.68 8.70 0.36
N TRP A 77 0.93 7.51 -0.18
CA TRP A 77 0.19 6.96 -1.32
C TRP A 77 -1.34 7.17 -1.23
N PRO A 78 -2.06 7.41 -2.34
CA PRO A 78 -3.51 7.45 -2.33
C PRO A 78 -4.12 6.14 -1.79
N SER A 79 -5.29 6.23 -1.14
CA SER A 79 -5.96 5.05 -0.57
C SER A 79 -6.37 4.02 -1.62
N TYR A 80 -6.73 4.46 -2.83
CA TYR A 80 -7.16 3.59 -3.93
C TYR A 80 -6.02 2.71 -4.45
N LYS A 81 -4.81 3.26 -4.69
CA LYS A 81 -3.64 2.47 -5.11
C LYS A 81 -3.32 1.35 -4.12
N ARG A 82 -3.37 1.65 -2.82
CA ARG A 82 -3.21 0.62 -1.77
C ARG A 82 -4.33 -0.42 -1.76
N ALA A 83 -5.55 -0.05 -2.13
CA ALA A 83 -6.67 -0.99 -2.17
C ALA A 83 -6.50 -1.97 -3.34
N GLU A 84 -6.03 -1.47 -4.47
CA GLU A 84 -5.71 -2.23 -5.69
C GLU A 84 -4.58 -3.24 -5.45
N VAL A 85 -3.42 -2.82 -4.94
CA VAL A 85 -2.33 -3.75 -4.56
C VAL A 85 -2.84 -4.85 -3.64
N ARG A 86 -3.65 -4.50 -2.63
CA ARG A 86 -4.23 -5.50 -1.72
C ARG A 86 -5.18 -6.46 -2.43
N ALA A 87 -5.90 -6.02 -3.45
CA ALA A 87 -6.77 -6.87 -4.24
C ALA A 87 -5.95 -7.89 -5.04
N HIS A 88 -4.90 -7.43 -5.74
CA HIS A 88 -3.98 -8.30 -6.48
C HIS A 88 -3.31 -9.33 -5.55
N VAL A 89 -2.79 -8.88 -4.40
CA VAL A 89 -2.20 -9.80 -3.41
C VAL A 89 -3.20 -10.86 -2.94
N ARG A 90 -4.45 -10.48 -2.63
CA ARG A 90 -5.47 -11.45 -2.23
C ARG A 90 -5.79 -12.45 -3.35
N ASN A 91 -5.90 -11.97 -4.58
CA ASN A 91 -6.17 -12.82 -5.74
C ASN A 91 -5.02 -13.81 -5.96
N CYS A 92 -3.78 -13.34 -5.93
CA CYS A 92 -2.62 -14.18 -6.17
C CYS A 92 -2.36 -15.17 -5.04
N VAL A 93 -2.53 -14.78 -3.78
CA VAL A 93 -2.49 -15.72 -2.64
C VAL A 93 -3.52 -16.85 -2.83
N LYS A 94 -4.74 -16.51 -3.27
CA LYS A 94 -5.79 -17.50 -3.52
C LYS A 94 -5.45 -18.42 -4.71
N LYS A 95 -4.90 -17.87 -5.79
CA LYS A 95 -4.56 -18.63 -7.01
C LYS A 95 -3.39 -19.59 -6.80
N THR A 96 -2.35 -19.17 -6.07
CA THR A 96 -1.10 -19.93 -5.96
C THR A 96 -0.99 -20.77 -4.70
N GLY A 97 -1.80 -20.50 -3.69
CA GLY A 97 -1.74 -21.20 -2.40
C GLY A 97 -0.56 -20.80 -1.51
N ILE A 98 0.23 -19.77 -1.91
CA ILE A 98 1.32 -19.26 -1.09
C ILE A 98 0.80 -18.78 0.29
N PRO A 99 1.50 -19.07 1.40
CA PRO A 99 1.16 -18.46 2.68
C PRO A 99 1.21 -16.92 2.58
N GLY A 100 0.17 -16.22 3.03
CA GLY A 100 0.12 -14.75 2.92
C GLY A 100 1.31 -14.03 3.56
N LYS A 101 1.92 -14.62 4.60
CA LYS A 101 3.16 -14.12 5.20
C LYS A 101 4.36 -14.16 4.24
N ASN A 102 4.47 -15.17 3.37
CA ASN A 102 5.54 -15.30 2.39
C ASN A 102 5.30 -14.36 1.21
N ALA A 103 4.04 -14.21 0.77
CA ALA A 103 3.65 -13.20 -0.24
C ALA A 103 4.05 -11.78 0.19
N LEU A 104 3.80 -11.42 1.45
CA LEU A 104 4.21 -10.11 1.97
C LEU A 104 5.72 -9.95 2.15
N LYS A 105 6.46 -11.04 2.33
CA LYS A 105 7.93 -11.01 2.44
C LYS A 105 8.58 -10.72 1.09
N VAL A 106 8.15 -11.41 0.04
CA VAL A 106 8.72 -11.20 -1.31
C VAL A 106 8.43 -9.79 -1.82
N LEU A 107 7.23 -9.25 -1.62
CA LEU A 107 6.89 -7.85 -1.97
C LEU A 107 7.63 -6.79 -1.14
N LYS A 108 8.33 -7.20 -0.09
CA LYS A 108 9.17 -6.34 0.76
C LYS A 108 10.67 -6.61 0.57
N GLY A 109 11.03 -7.27 -0.53
CA GLY A 109 12.44 -7.51 -0.86
C GLY A 109 13.09 -8.70 -0.18
N ASN A 110 12.32 -9.58 0.47
CA ASN A 110 12.88 -10.81 1.02
C ASN A 110 12.77 -11.93 -0.02
N PHE A 111 13.90 -12.21 -0.68
CA PHE A 111 14.05 -13.19 -1.76
C PHE A 111 14.75 -14.48 -1.32
N ASN A 112 14.79 -14.76 -0.01
CA ASN A 112 15.43 -15.98 0.50
C ASN A 112 14.62 -17.26 0.24
N ASP A 113 13.38 -17.12 -0.18
CA ASP A 113 12.46 -18.21 -0.55
C ASP A 113 12.18 -18.10 -2.05
N ASP A 114 12.72 -19.03 -2.82
CA ASP A 114 12.54 -19.16 -4.27
C ASP A 114 11.66 -20.37 -4.63
N SER A 115 10.80 -20.79 -3.70
CA SER A 115 9.86 -21.88 -3.93
C SER A 115 8.95 -21.63 -5.14
N SER A 116 8.40 -22.71 -5.68
CA SER A 116 7.47 -22.66 -6.82
C SER A 116 6.29 -21.73 -6.54
N GLU A 117 5.79 -21.70 -5.31
CA GLU A 117 4.68 -20.87 -4.86
C GLU A 117 5.03 -19.37 -4.87
N VAL A 118 6.26 -19.01 -4.50
CA VAL A 118 6.76 -17.62 -4.56
C VAL A 118 6.91 -17.17 -6.01
N LYS A 119 7.52 -17.99 -6.87
CA LYS A 119 7.69 -17.69 -8.28
C LYS A 119 6.33 -17.53 -8.99
N LYS A 120 5.40 -18.46 -8.76
CA LYS A 120 4.02 -18.38 -9.26
C LYS A 120 3.28 -17.15 -8.72
N PHE A 121 3.50 -16.78 -7.46
CA PHE A 121 2.92 -15.58 -6.88
C PHE A 121 3.43 -14.32 -7.60
N MET A 122 4.72 -14.23 -7.89
CA MET A 122 5.29 -13.07 -8.59
C MET A 122 4.76 -12.96 -10.02
N LYS A 123 4.74 -14.07 -10.76
CA LYS A 123 4.08 -14.12 -12.07
C LYS A 123 2.64 -13.63 -12.00
N CYS A 124 1.87 -14.11 -11.03
CA CYS A 124 0.48 -13.67 -10.85
C CYS A 124 0.39 -12.15 -10.62
N MET A 125 1.27 -11.58 -9.80
CA MET A 125 1.30 -10.11 -9.59
C MET A 125 1.57 -9.38 -10.91
N PHE A 126 2.51 -9.87 -11.73
CA PHE A 126 2.82 -9.31 -13.05
C PHE A 126 1.63 -9.43 -14.02
N GLN A 127 0.85 -10.51 -13.94
CA GLN A 127 -0.38 -10.66 -14.72
C GLN A 127 -1.47 -9.68 -14.29
N GLU A 128 -1.65 -9.48 -12.98
CA GLU A 128 -2.68 -8.60 -12.45
C GLU A 128 -2.46 -7.13 -12.85
N VAL A 129 -1.21 -6.69 -12.98
CA VAL A 129 -0.85 -5.33 -13.47
C VAL A 129 -0.64 -5.27 -14.99
N GLY A 130 -0.61 -6.42 -15.67
CA GLY A 130 -0.59 -6.52 -17.13
C GLY A 130 0.79 -6.55 -17.78
N PHE A 131 1.85 -6.86 -17.04
CA PHE A 131 3.18 -7.11 -17.61
C PHE A 131 3.32 -8.50 -18.21
N ILE A 132 2.51 -9.47 -17.76
CA ILE A 132 2.42 -10.80 -18.37
C ILE A 132 1.00 -11.02 -18.84
N ASN A 133 0.83 -11.51 -20.06
CA ASN A 133 -0.49 -11.77 -20.62
C ASN A 133 -1.02 -13.19 -20.24
N GLU A 134 -2.20 -13.54 -20.73
CA GLU A 134 -2.84 -14.85 -20.46
C GLU A 134 -2.14 -16.03 -21.15
N LYS A 135 -1.28 -15.75 -22.14
CA LYS A 135 -0.47 -16.74 -22.86
C LYS A 135 0.91 -16.94 -22.21
N ASP A 136 1.13 -16.36 -21.04
CA ASP A 136 2.41 -16.40 -20.34
C ASP A 136 3.56 -15.72 -21.10
N GLU A 137 3.24 -14.70 -21.89
CA GLU A 137 4.22 -13.86 -22.58
C GLU A 137 4.46 -12.58 -21.77
N LEU A 138 5.73 -12.26 -21.51
CA LEU A 138 6.15 -11.00 -20.91
C LEU A 138 6.02 -9.88 -21.95
N LEU A 139 5.35 -8.79 -21.56
CA LEU A 139 5.12 -7.61 -22.37
C LEU A 139 6.16 -6.55 -22.03
N ASP A 140 7.40 -6.77 -22.45
CA ASP A 140 8.57 -5.94 -22.10
C ASP A 140 8.31 -4.44 -22.30
N ASN A 141 7.67 -4.08 -23.41
CA ASN A 141 7.34 -2.68 -23.72
C ASN A 141 6.50 -2.00 -22.62
N LEU A 142 5.56 -2.72 -21.99
CA LEU A 142 4.72 -2.18 -20.92
C LEU A 142 5.47 -2.08 -19.59
N LEU A 143 6.32 -3.07 -19.30
CA LEU A 143 7.18 -3.06 -18.11
C LEU A 143 8.19 -1.91 -18.18
N ILE A 144 8.87 -1.77 -19.32
CA ILE A 144 9.84 -0.69 -19.59
C ILE A 144 9.16 0.67 -19.48
N ALA A 145 7.98 0.83 -20.09
CA ALA A 145 7.22 2.08 -19.99
C ALA A 145 6.92 2.42 -18.53
N LYS A 146 6.49 1.44 -17.71
CA LYS A 146 6.21 1.67 -16.29
C LYS A 146 7.44 2.08 -15.48
N ILE A 147 8.60 1.50 -15.80
CA ILE A 147 9.86 1.87 -15.13
C ILE A 147 10.24 3.31 -15.47
N LYS A 148 10.17 3.68 -16.75
CA LYS A 148 10.45 5.04 -17.24
C LYS A 148 9.45 6.09 -16.75
N GLU A 149 8.24 5.71 -16.36
CA GLU A 149 7.28 6.62 -15.71
C GLU A 149 7.72 7.07 -14.32
N ASN A 150 8.64 6.33 -13.69
CA ASN A 150 8.97 6.49 -12.28
C ASN A 150 10.42 6.83 -11.99
N LEU A 151 11.30 6.67 -12.98
CA LEU A 151 12.73 6.89 -12.88
C LEU A 151 13.18 7.92 -13.91
N GLU A 152 14.28 8.60 -13.63
CA GLU A 152 14.95 9.42 -14.63
C GLU A 152 15.43 8.53 -15.79
N GLU A 153 15.52 9.09 -16.99
CA GLU A 153 15.74 8.32 -18.23
C GLU A 153 17.02 7.45 -18.16
N ASP A 154 18.13 8.03 -17.73
CA ASP A 154 19.42 7.34 -17.62
C ASP A 154 19.38 6.22 -16.58
N GLU A 155 18.72 6.44 -15.44
CA GLU A 155 18.57 5.44 -14.37
C GLU A 155 17.66 4.29 -14.81
N ALA A 156 16.58 4.62 -15.53
CA ALA A 156 15.67 3.62 -16.08
C ALA A 156 16.39 2.72 -17.09
N ASP A 157 17.16 3.31 -18.02
CA ASP A 157 17.86 2.57 -19.06
C ASP A 157 18.94 1.65 -18.49
N GLU A 158 19.75 2.13 -17.53
CA GLU A 158 20.75 1.29 -16.84
C GLU A 158 20.06 0.12 -16.12
N LEU A 159 18.95 0.39 -15.44
CA LEU A 159 18.23 -0.63 -14.67
C LEU A 159 17.56 -1.67 -15.59
N ILE A 160 16.98 -1.25 -16.72
CA ILE A 160 16.38 -2.16 -17.71
C ILE A 160 17.44 -3.04 -18.34
N GLU A 161 18.58 -2.48 -18.75
CA GLU A 161 19.69 -3.24 -19.33
C GLU A 161 20.20 -4.29 -18.33
N LYS A 162 20.36 -3.91 -17.06
CA LYS A 162 20.84 -4.79 -16.00
C LYS A 162 19.86 -5.90 -15.63
N CYS A 163 18.55 -5.63 -15.67
CA CYS A 163 17.51 -6.55 -15.19
C CYS A 163 16.72 -7.26 -16.30
N SER A 164 17.22 -7.26 -17.54
CA SER A 164 16.70 -8.07 -18.66
C SER A 164 17.04 -9.56 -18.50
N ILE A 165 16.44 -10.21 -17.51
CA ILE A 165 16.75 -11.59 -17.10
C ILE A 165 15.70 -12.56 -17.65
N VAL A 166 16.16 -13.68 -18.22
CA VAL A 166 15.32 -14.83 -18.60
C VAL A 166 15.62 -15.96 -17.62
N GLY A 167 14.58 -16.40 -16.89
CA GLY A 167 14.66 -17.53 -15.97
C GLY A 167 14.35 -18.88 -16.65
N ASP A 168 14.27 -19.93 -15.84
CA ASP A 168 13.98 -21.30 -16.33
C ASP A 168 12.60 -21.41 -17.01
N ASP A 169 11.63 -20.68 -16.48
CA ASP A 169 10.28 -20.55 -17.01
C ASP A 169 9.74 -19.12 -16.76
N ILE A 170 8.50 -18.86 -17.17
CA ILE A 170 7.87 -17.55 -16.96
C ILE A 170 7.69 -17.19 -15.47
N ASN A 171 7.54 -18.18 -14.58
CA ASN A 171 7.42 -17.94 -13.15
C ASN A 171 8.75 -17.47 -12.57
N ASP A 172 9.82 -18.16 -12.95
CA ASP A 172 11.18 -17.80 -12.57
C ASP A 172 11.58 -16.45 -13.17
N THR A 173 11.28 -16.21 -14.45
CA THR A 173 11.52 -14.93 -15.13
C THR A 173 10.88 -13.77 -14.37
N ALA A 174 9.59 -13.85 -14.03
CA ALA A 174 8.91 -12.81 -13.25
C ALA A 174 9.56 -12.58 -11.87
N PHE A 175 9.97 -13.65 -11.21
CA PHE A 175 10.65 -13.59 -9.91
C PHE A 175 12.03 -12.92 -10.01
N GLN A 176 12.87 -13.33 -10.97
CA GLN A 176 14.22 -12.80 -11.14
C GLN A 176 14.20 -11.33 -11.55
N ILE A 177 13.30 -10.96 -12.46
CA ILE A 177 13.12 -9.57 -12.87
C ILE A 177 12.75 -8.70 -11.66
N TYR A 178 11.72 -9.09 -10.90
CA TYR A 178 11.29 -8.32 -9.72
C TYR A 178 12.39 -8.23 -8.66
N LYS A 179 13.10 -9.34 -8.41
CA LYS A 179 14.24 -9.40 -7.49
C LYS A 179 15.35 -8.45 -7.92
N CYS A 180 15.78 -8.52 -9.18
CA CYS A 180 16.84 -7.68 -9.71
C CYS A 180 16.49 -6.21 -9.58
N TYR A 181 15.28 -5.83 -9.94
CA TYR A 181 14.84 -4.44 -9.80
C TYR A 181 14.88 -3.98 -8.34
N TYR A 182 14.40 -4.79 -7.40
CA TYR A 182 14.42 -4.45 -5.97
C TYR A 182 15.84 -4.35 -5.41
N GLU A 183 16.77 -5.20 -5.88
CA GLU A 183 18.17 -5.22 -5.41
C GLU A 183 19.00 -4.06 -5.98
N ASN A 184 18.55 -3.45 -7.09
CA ASN A 184 19.29 -2.38 -7.78
C ASN A 184 18.60 -1.02 -7.70
N HIS A 185 17.33 -0.98 -7.30
CA HIS A 185 16.58 0.26 -7.17
C HIS A 185 15.48 0.15 -6.10
N ASP A 186 15.21 1.24 -5.40
CA ASP A 186 14.01 1.37 -4.56
C ASP A 186 12.78 1.39 -5.45
N LEU A 187 12.14 0.24 -5.63
CA LEU A 187 10.97 0.13 -6.49
C LEU A 187 9.82 0.97 -5.94
N PRO A 188 9.29 1.93 -6.71
CA PRO A 188 8.15 2.69 -6.26
C PRO A 188 6.97 1.72 -6.15
N PRO A 189 6.09 1.90 -5.14
CA PRO A 189 4.99 0.97 -4.94
C PRO A 189 4.01 0.94 -6.13
N ASP A 190 4.14 1.89 -7.07
CA ASP A 190 3.25 2.10 -8.21
C ASP A 190 3.41 1.09 -9.33
N MET A 191 4.52 0.36 -9.33
CA MET A 191 4.71 -0.79 -10.22
C MET A 191 3.72 -1.93 -9.94
N LEU A 192 3.08 -1.93 -8.76
CA LEU A 192 2.07 -2.92 -8.36
C LEU A 192 0.62 -2.46 -8.58
N VAL A 193 0.43 -1.35 -9.29
CA VAL A 193 -0.90 -0.89 -9.74
C VAL A 193 -0.84 -0.56 -11.23
N ARG A 194 -2.01 -0.54 -11.87
CA ARG A 194 -2.08 -0.16 -13.29
C ARG A 194 -1.90 1.34 -13.48
#